data_AF-A0A2S0USI4-F1
#
_entry.id   AF-A0A2S0USI4-F1
#
_cell.length_a   1.000
_cell.length_b   1.000
_cell.length_c   1.000
_cell.angle_alpha   90.00
_cell.angle_beta   90.00
_cell.angle_gamma   90.00
#
_symmetry.space_group_name_H-M   'P 1'
#
loop_
_entity.id
_entity.type
_entity.pdbx_description
1 polymer ?
#
loop_
_entity_poly.entity_id
_entity_poly.type
_entity_poly.pdbx_seq_one_letter_code
_entity_poly.pdbx_strand_id
1 'polypeptide(L)'
;MEPRNETQTLRKDQEILAFLRVHGSVQSAGLALQMRRRELNLAAIIVFMFMNSAAIAQPEVIRCLPPEVPVTDLPEAVLAEYRAEIAAEFEAYFAAVSTHIACLDTERNRALSEAHRATEAYSTFLNIQPAQKDLP
;
A
#
# COMPACT_ATOMS: atom_id res chain seq x y z
N MET A 1 -54.03 -36.70 -51.34
CA MET A 1 -52.91 -37.17 -50.49
C MET A 1 -52.21 -35.93 -49.94
N GLU A 2 -51.89 -35.94 -48.66
CA GLU A 2 -51.85 -34.80 -47.73
C GLU A 2 -50.47 -34.09 -47.63
N PRO A 3 -50.35 -32.76 -47.86
CA PRO A 3 -49.10 -32.03 -47.62
C PRO A 3 -49.08 -31.25 -46.29
N ARG A 4 -50.10 -31.41 -45.43
CA ARG A 4 -50.30 -30.57 -44.24
C ARG A 4 -49.40 -30.95 -43.05
N ASN A 5 -48.80 -32.14 -43.08
CA ASN A 5 -48.00 -32.66 -41.96
C ASN A 5 -46.57 -32.06 -41.92
N GLU A 6 -45.93 -31.87 -43.08
CA GLU A 6 -44.52 -31.42 -43.17
C GLU A 6 -44.32 -29.93 -42.84
N THR A 7 -45.30 -29.09 -43.15
CA THR A 7 -45.25 -27.65 -42.82
C THR A 7 -45.40 -27.40 -41.32
N GLN A 8 -46.06 -28.31 -40.60
CA GLN A 8 -46.30 -28.18 -39.17
C GLN A 8 -45.10 -28.65 -38.35
N THR A 9 -44.37 -29.67 -38.80
CA THR A 9 -43.09 -30.10 -38.20
C THR A 9 -42.00 -29.04 -38.39
N LEU A 10 -41.84 -28.49 -39.59
CA LEU A 10 -40.84 -27.44 -39.85
C LEU A 10 -41.03 -26.19 -38.97
N ARG A 11 -42.28 -25.77 -38.76
CA ARG A 11 -42.59 -24.64 -37.88
C ARG A 11 -42.22 -24.93 -36.42
N LYS A 12 -42.48 -26.15 -35.96
CA LYS A 12 -42.20 -26.58 -34.59
C LYS A 12 -40.70 -26.72 -34.34
N ASP A 13 -39.96 -27.26 -35.30
CA ASP A 13 -38.50 -27.36 -35.24
C ASP A 13 -37.84 -25.97 -35.23
N GLN A 14 -38.40 -25.02 -35.99
CA GLN A 14 -37.94 -23.63 -36.01
C GLN A 14 -38.21 -22.90 -34.68
N GLU A 15 -39.35 -23.15 -34.03
CA GLU A 15 -39.65 -22.62 -32.69
C GLU A 15 -38.75 -23.22 -31.61
N ILE A 16 -38.46 -24.52 -31.67
CA ILE A 16 -37.52 -25.19 -30.76
C ILE A 16 -36.10 -24.64 -30.93
N LEU A 17 -35.64 -24.45 -32.18
CA LEU A 17 -34.33 -23.87 -32.46
C LEU A 17 -34.21 -22.43 -31.95
N ALA A 18 -35.29 -21.64 -32.07
CA ALA A 18 -35.34 -20.27 -31.56
C ALA A 18 -35.28 -20.24 -30.03
N PHE A 19 -36.02 -21.12 -29.36
CA PHE A 19 -36.02 -21.20 -27.89
C PHE A 19 -34.66 -21.62 -27.34
N LEU A 20 -34.01 -22.63 -27.94
CA LEU A 20 -32.66 -23.07 -27.57
C LEU A 20 -31.61 -21.96 -27.80
N ARG A 21 -31.73 -21.20 -28.89
CA ARG A 21 -30.82 -20.08 -29.20
C ARG A 21 -30.97 -18.93 -28.19
N VAL A 22 -32.18 -18.63 -27.73
CA VAL A 22 -32.42 -17.57 -26.72
C VAL A 22 -31.94 -18.02 -25.34
N HIS A 23 -32.14 -19.28 -24.96
CA HIS A 23 -31.67 -19.78 -23.67
C HIS A 23 -30.13 -19.86 -23.59
N GLY A 24 -29.45 -20.28 -24.67
CA GLY A 24 -27.98 -20.37 -24.70
C GLY A 24 -27.26 -19.00 -24.68
N SER A 25 -27.85 -17.97 -25.27
CA SER A 25 -27.27 -16.62 -25.32
C SER A 25 -27.41 -15.86 -24.00
N VAL A 26 -28.54 -16.02 -23.30
CA VAL A 26 -28.77 -15.38 -21.99
C VAL A 26 -27.88 -16.01 -20.91
N GLN A 27 -27.66 -17.32 -20.95
CA GLN A 27 -26.85 -18.02 -19.94
C GLN A 27 -25.34 -17.75 -20.08
N SER A 28 -24.84 -17.63 -21.32
CA SER A 28 -23.43 -17.31 -21.60
C SER A 28 -23.07 -15.85 -21.35
N ALA A 29 -23.98 -14.91 -21.67
CA ALA A 29 -23.78 -13.49 -21.39
C ALA A 29 -23.71 -13.20 -19.88
N GLY A 30 -24.53 -13.88 -19.07
CA GLY A 30 -24.50 -13.77 -17.61
C GLY A 30 -23.17 -14.23 -17.00
N LEU A 31 -22.62 -15.35 -17.47
CA LEU A 31 -21.31 -15.86 -17.04
C LEU A 31 -20.16 -14.94 -17.47
N ALA A 32 -20.21 -14.38 -18.68
CA ALA A 32 -19.21 -13.43 -19.17
C ALA A 32 -19.22 -12.11 -18.38
N LEU A 33 -20.41 -11.60 -18.03
CA LEU A 33 -20.55 -10.41 -17.17
C LEU A 33 -20.04 -10.68 -15.75
N GLN A 34 -20.32 -11.86 -15.20
CA GLN A 34 -19.86 -12.28 -13.86
C GLN A 34 -18.34 -12.42 -13.80
N MET A 35 -17.70 -13.01 -14.81
CA MET A 35 -16.24 -13.10 -14.90
C MET A 35 -15.60 -11.71 -15.02
N ARG A 36 -16.13 -10.84 -15.92
CA ARG A 36 -15.63 -9.47 -16.07
C ARG A 36 -15.74 -8.66 -14.78
N ARG A 37 -16.80 -8.87 -13.99
CA ARG A 37 -17.00 -8.24 -12.67
C ARG A 37 -16.00 -8.75 -11.63
N ARG A 38 -15.66 -10.04 -11.64
CA ARG A 38 -14.64 -10.64 -10.75
C ARG A 38 -13.24 -10.10 -11.05
N GLU A 39 -12.88 -10.00 -12.33
CA GLU A 39 -11.59 -9.43 -12.77
C GLU A 39 -11.45 -7.96 -12.34
N LEU A 40 -12.51 -7.16 -12.55
CA LEU A 40 -12.55 -5.76 -12.10
C LEU A 40 -12.43 -5.62 -10.58
N ASN A 41 -13.09 -6.50 -9.82
CA ASN A 41 -12.99 -6.51 -8.35
C ASN A 41 -11.59 -6.92 -7.88
N LEU A 42 -10.97 -7.93 -8.52
CA LEU A 42 -9.59 -8.33 -8.24
C LEU A 42 -8.61 -7.19 -8.54
N ALA A 43 -8.74 -6.54 -9.69
CA ALA A 43 -7.92 -5.39 -10.06
C ALA A 43 -8.11 -4.23 -9.06
N ALA A 44 -9.34 -3.94 -8.64
CA ALA A 44 -9.63 -2.92 -7.64
C ALA A 44 -9.03 -3.24 -6.27
N ILE A 45 -9.07 -4.50 -5.82
CA ILE A 45 -8.43 -4.95 -4.58
C ILE A 45 -6.91 -4.77 -4.68
N ILE A 46 -6.31 -5.17 -5.80
CA ILE A 46 -4.86 -5.02 -6.02
C ILE A 46 -4.46 -3.54 -5.99
N VAL A 47 -5.18 -2.67 -6.71
CA VAL A 47 -4.93 -1.21 -6.71
C VAL A 47 -5.11 -0.61 -5.31
N PHE A 48 -6.16 -1.01 -4.58
CA PHE A 48 -6.39 -0.56 -3.20
C PHE A 48 -5.27 -1.02 -2.26
N MET A 49 -4.75 -2.23 -2.45
CA MET A 49 -3.64 -2.78 -1.67
C MET A 49 -2.33 -2.04 -1.94
N PHE A 50 -2.06 -1.66 -3.20
CA PHE A 50 -0.88 -0.85 -3.55
C PHE A 50 -0.97 0.58 -3.02
N MET A 51 -2.15 1.20 -3.01
CA MET A 51 -2.37 2.57 -2.48
C MET A 51 -2.33 2.62 -0.94
N ASN A 52 -2.53 1.51 -0.25
CA ASN A 52 -2.42 1.39 1.22
C ASN A 52 -1.02 0.96 1.70
N SER A 53 0.02 1.16 0.89
CA SER A 53 1.41 1.00 1.33
C SER A 53 1.85 2.18 2.24
N ALA A 54 1.10 2.44 3.31
CA ALA A 54 1.58 3.18 4.48
C ALA A 54 2.46 2.31 5.38
N ALA A 55 2.88 1.13 4.90
CA ALA A 55 3.77 0.20 5.58
C ALA A 55 5.25 0.57 5.34
N ILE A 56 5.62 1.79 5.70
CA ILE A 56 6.97 2.06 6.22
C ILE A 56 6.82 2.19 7.74
N ALA A 57 6.26 1.14 8.35
CA ALA A 57 6.41 0.91 9.77
C ALA A 57 7.82 0.34 9.98
N GLN A 58 8.84 1.18 9.82
CA GLN A 58 10.17 0.82 10.31
C GLN A 58 10.03 0.61 11.82
N PRO A 59 10.55 -0.51 12.37
CA PRO A 59 10.57 -0.69 13.83
C PRO A 59 11.20 0.55 14.48
N GLU A 60 10.68 0.98 15.64
CA GLU A 60 11.07 2.25 16.30
C GLU A 60 12.59 2.45 16.45
N VAL A 61 13.36 1.36 16.44
CA VAL A 61 14.80 1.30 16.64
C VAL A 61 15.62 1.63 15.37
N ILE A 62 15.05 1.57 14.14
CA ILE A 62 15.77 1.80 12.87
C ILE A 62 15.20 3.00 12.11
N ARG A 63 14.82 4.07 12.82
CA ARG A 63 14.20 5.21 12.11
C ARG A 63 15.23 6.11 11.41
N CYS A 64 16.35 6.39 12.07
CA CYS A 64 17.43 7.22 11.52
C CYS A 64 18.77 6.51 11.72
N LEU A 65 19.09 5.52 10.89
CA LEU A 65 20.39 4.86 10.95
C LEU A 65 21.49 5.83 10.49
N PRO A 66 22.61 5.97 11.24
CA PRO A 66 23.75 6.75 10.78
C PRO A 66 24.38 6.13 9.51
N PRO A 67 24.84 6.95 8.55
CA PRO A 67 25.59 6.44 7.41
C PRO A 67 26.99 5.97 7.86
N GLU A 68 27.51 4.95 7.18
CA GLU A 68 28.84 4.40 7.44
C GLU A 68 29.92 5.32 6.84
N VAL A 69 30.98 5.58 7.60
CA VAL A 69 32.09 6.42 7.15
C VAL A 69 33.00 5.62 6.21
N PRO A 70 33.38 6.15 5.03
CA PRO A 70 34.33 5.46 4.15
C PRO A 70 35.68 5.21 4.84
N VAL A 71 36.26 4.03 4.62
CA VAL A 71 37.50 3.61 5.25
C VAL A 71 38.71 4.14 4.48
N THR A 72 39.67 4.75 5.18
CA THR A 72 40.90 5.27 4.58
C THR A 72 42.18 4.62 5.11
N ASP A 73 42.07 3.54 5.88
CA ASP A 73 43.21 2.74 6.36
C ASP A 73 43.77 1.83 5.24
N LEU A 74 44.24 2.46 4.17
CA LEU A 74 44.88 1.82 3.02
C LEU A 74 46.25 2.44 2.75
N PRO A 75 47.19 1.73 2.11
CA PRO A 75 48.47 2.31 1.71
C PRO A 75 48.27 3.51 0.77
N GLU A 76 49.12 4.53 0.89
CA GLU A 76 49.03 5.77 0.07
C GLU A 76 48.99 5.48 -1.44
N ALA A 77 49.73 4.48 -1.91
CA ALA A 77 49.71 4.08 -3.32
C ALA A 77 48.30 3.64 -3.78
N VAL A 78 47.57 2.93 -2.92
CA VAL A 78 46.18 2.48 -3.19
C VAL A 78 45.23 3.67 -3.13
N LEU A 79 45.39 4.55 -2.14
CA LEU A 79 44.59 5.78 -2.04
C LEU A 79 44.77 6.69 -3.28
N ALA A 80 45.99 6.77 -3.80
CA ALA A 80 46.29 7.54 -5.00
C ALA A 80 45.74 6.88 -6.28
N GLU A 81 45.86 5.55 -6.39
CA GLU A 81 45.34 4.78 -7.52
C GLU A 81 43.81 4.88 -7.64
N TYR A 82 43.10 4.75 -6.51
CA TYR A 82 41.64 4.74 -6.44
C TYR A 82 41.04 6.06 -5.94
N ARG A 83 41.74 7.18 -6.14
CA ARG A 83 41.36 8.49 -5.59
C ARG A 83 39.95 8.91 -6.01
N ALA A 84 39.55 8.62 -7.26
CA ALA A 84 38.25 9.05 -7.79
C ALA A 84 37.10 8.25 -7.17
N GLU A 85 37.29 6.95 -7.01
CA GLU A 85 36.35 6.02 -6.40
C GLU A 85 36.17 6.36 -4.92
N ILE A 86 37.26 6.52 -4.19
CA ILE A 86 37.24 6.88 -2.76
C ILE A 86 36.58 8.25 -2.58
N ALA A 87 36.90 9.24 -3.43
CA ALA A 87 36.23 10.54 -3.39
C ALA A 87 34.70 10.40 -3.61
N ALA A 88 34.26 9.55 -4.54
CA ALA A 88 32.84 9.30 -4.77
C ALA A 88 32.15 8.65 -3.55
N GLU A 89 32.83 7.77 -2.81
CA GLU A 89 32.32 7.21 -1.56
C GLU A 89 32.12 8.29 -0.48
N PHE A 90 33.05 9.24 -0.35
CA PHE A 90 32.90 10.38 0.55
C PHE A 90 31.73 11.29 0.16
N GLU A 91 31.58 11.61 -1.13
CA GLU A 91 30.43 12.40 -1.60
C GLU A 91 29.10 11.69 -1.30
N ALA A 92 29.04 10.37 -1.50
CA ALA A 92 27.88 9.56 -1.16
C ALA A 92 27.59 9.58 0.36
N TYR A 93 28.64 9.48 1.19
CA TYR A 93 28.52 9.59 2.64
C TYR A 93 27.94 10.95 3.06
N PHE A 94 28.46 12.07 2.54
CA PHE A 94 27.97 13.41 2.90
C PHE A 94 26.53 13.66 2.44
N ALA A 95 26.15 13.13 1.27
CA ALA A 95 24.76 13.13 0.84
C ALA A 95 23.87 12.36 1.83
N ALA A 96 24.31 11.16 2.27
CA ALA A 96 23.59 10.35 3.24
C ALA A 96 23.51 11.00 4.63
N VAL A 97 24.55 11.74 5.07
CA VAL A 97 24.53 12.53 6.32
C VAL A 97 23.41 13.56 6.30
N SER A 98 23.21 14.24 5.16
CA SER A 98 22.13 15.23 5.03
C SER A 98 20.76 14.59 5.21
N THR A 99 20.53 13.41 4.61
CA THR A 99 19.32 12.61 4.82
C THR A 99 19.15 12.16 6.26
N HIS A 100 20.24 11.72 6.91
CA HIS A 100 20.23 11.29 8.31
C HIS A 100 19.82 12.42 9.26
N ILE A 101 20.37 13.63 9.08
CA ILE A 101 20.03 14.81 9.89
C ILE A 101 18.56 15.19 9.71
N ALA A 102 18.06 15.20 8.46
CA ALA A 102 16.65 15.51 8.19
C ALA A 102 15.70 14.51 8.87
N CYS A 103 16.10 13.23 8.93
CA CYS A 103 15.38 12.21 9.69
C CYS A 103 15.36 12.55 11.20
N LEU A 104 16.53 12.85 11.79
CA LEU A 104 16.63 13.21 13.21
C LEU A 104 15.81 14.45 13.57
N ASP A 105 15.78 15.46 12.70
CA ASP A 105 14.95 16.65 12.89
C ASP A 105 13.46 16.32 12.87
N THR A 106 13.04 15.38 12.03
CA THR A 106 11.65 14.89 12.00
C THR A 106 11.28 14.19 13.30
N GLU A 107 12.16 13.32 13.81
CA GLU A 107 11.94 12.64 15.09
C GLU A 107 11.96 13.57 16.28
N ARG A 108 12.84 14.57 16.29
CA ARG A 108 12.82 15.63 17.29
C ARG A 108 11.47 16.34 17.30
N ASN A 109 10.97 16.73 16.14
CA ASN A 109 9.69 17.44 16.03
C ASN A 109 8.52 16.57 16.51
N ARG A 110 8.52 15.26 16.17
CA ARG A 110 7.53 14.31 16.68
C ARG A 110 7.57 14.22 18.20
N ALA A 111 8.75 14.01 18.78
CA ALA A 111 8.91 13.88 20.24
C ALA A 111 8.47 15.15 20.98
N LEU A 112 8.79 16.33 20.44
CA LEU A 112 8.32 17.61 21.01
C LEU A 112 6.80 17.74 20.94
N SER A 113 6.18 17.36 19.83
CA SER A 113 4.71 17.37 19.70
C SER A 113 4.05 16.44 20.72
N GLU A 114 4.59 15.24 20.93
CA GLU A 114 4.11 14.30 21.95
C GLU A 114 4.27 14.86 23.37
N ALA A 115 5.41 15.49 23.67
CA ALA A 115 5.64 16.13 24.96
C ALA A 115 4.66 17.30 25.22
N HIS A 116 4.34 18.11 24.21
CA HIS A 116 3.32 19.16 24.33
C HIS A 116 1.94 18.57 24.66
N ARG A 117 1.51 17.54 23.93
CA ARG A 117 0.24 16.85 24.21
C ARG A 117 0.19 16.24 25.61
N ALA A 118 1.30 15.63 26.05
CA ALA A 118 1.40 15.09 27.40
C ALA A 118 1.31 16.19 28.47
N THR A 119 1.93 17.35 28.23
CA THR A 119 1.87 18.52 29.12
C THR A 119 0.44 19.06 29.23
N GLU A 120 -0.28 19.17 28.11
CA GLU A 120 -1.69 19.58 28.10
C GLU A 120 -2.55 18.59 28.89
N ALA A 121 -2.41 17.30 28.62
CA ALA A 121 -3.14 16.26 29.34
C ALA A 121 -2.86 16.28 30.85
N TYR A 122 -1.60 16.49 31.23
CA TYR A 122 -1.21 16.60 32.64
C TYR A 122 -1.80 17.86 33.28
N SER A 123 -1.78 19.00 32.59
CA SER A 123 -2.42 20.23 33.05
C SER A 123 -3.93 20.03 33.27
N THR A 124 -4.61 19.37 32.33
CA THR A 124 -6.03 19.01 32.51
C THR A 124 -6.24 18.15 33.74
N PHE A 125 -5.40 17.13 33.94
CA PHE A 125 -5.47 16.25 35.11
C PHE A 125 -5.33 17.02 36.42
N LEU A 126 -4.37 17.95 36.52
CA LEU A 126 -4.17 18.77 37.72
C LEU A 126 -5.37 19.68 38.06
N ASN A 127 -6.17 20.05 37.06
CA ASN A 127 -7.36 20.87 37.24
C ASN A 127 -8.61 20.05 37.60
N ILE A 128 -8.52 18.72 37.63
CA ILE A 128 -9.62 17.86 38.11
C ILE A 128 -9.68 17.99 39.64
N GLN A 129 -10.75 18.59 40.14
CA GLN A 129 -11.01 18.65 41.58
C GLN A 129 -11.15 17.22 42.12
N PRO A 130 -10.42 16.85 43.19
CA PRO A 130 -10.61 15.55 43.81
C PRO A 130 -12.04 15.47 44.33
N ALA A 131 -12.74 14.38 44.01
CA ALA A 131 -14.08 14.15 44.53
C ALA A 131 -14.04 14.23 46.06
N GLN A 132 -14.92 15.04 46.67
CA GLN A 132 -15.12 14.97 48.11
C GLN A 132 -15.57 13.55 48.43
N LYS A 133 -14.67 12.81 49.06
CA LYS A 133 -15.04 11.56 49.70
C LYS A 133 -15.76 11.99 50.97
N ASP A 134 -17.09 12.01 50.91
CA ASP A 134 -17.91 12.10 52.10
C ASP A 134 -17.55 10.88 52.96
N LEU A 135 -16.68 11.09 53.95
CA LEU A 135 -16.42 10.09 54.98
C LEU A 135 -17.60 10.12 55.98
N PRO A 136 -18.15 8.95 56.35
CA PRO A 136 -19.20 8.84 57.36
C PRO A 136 -18.72 9.21 58.76
#